data_AF-A0A7Y7ICR0-F1
#
_entry.id   AF-A0A7Y7ICR0-F1
#
_cell.length_a   1.000
_cell.length_b   1.000
_cell.length_c   1.000
_cell.angle_alpha   90.00
_cell.angle_beta   90.00
_cell.angle_gamma   90.00
#
_symmetry.space_group_name_H-M   'P 1'
#
loop_
_entity.id
_entity.type
_entity.pdbx_description
1 polymer ?
#
loop_
_entity_poly.entity_id
_entity_poly.type
_entity_poly.pdbx_seq_one_letter_code
_entity_poly.pdbx_strand_id
1 'polypeptide(L)'
;MVEYFRVGLPYIRIRFRVPARRGGRVELQGRFGVITGASGEHLLVRFDGESAASIVHPVEANYVEAGEAIEPPRDLGEGKRPPPAE
;
A
#
# COMPACT_ATOMS: atom_id res chain seq x y z
N MET A 1 23.29 14.89 -8.18
CA MET A 1 22.53 14.74 -6.93
C MET A 1 21.12 14.34 -7.33
N VAL A 2 20.85 13.04 -7.45
CA VAL A 2 19.52 12.57 -7.81
C VAL A 2 18.69 12.71 -6.55
N GLU A 3 17.67 13.58 -6.58
CA GLU A 3 16.64 13.63 -5.56
C GLU A 3 16.00 12.24 -5.54
N TYR A 4 16.43 11.39 -4.61
CA TYR A 4 15.62 10.25 -4.21
C TYR A 4 14.31 10.86 -3.75
N PHE A 5 13.28 10.85 -4.59
CA PHE A 5 11.90 10.96 -4.13
C PHE A 5 11.83 10.05 -2.91
N ARG A 6 11.81 10.64 -1.71
CA ARG A 6 12.07 9.92 -0.46
C ARG A 6 11.17 8.70 -0.43
N VAL A 7 11.78 7.52 -0.58
CA VAL A 7 11.07 6.25 -0.66
C VAL A 7 10.32 6.11 0.66
N GLY A 8 8.98 6.06 0.59
CA GLY A 8 8.13 6.18 1.76
C GLY A 8 6.65 6.30 1.37
N LEU A 9 5.80 6.74 2.31
CA LEU A 9 4.34 6.74 2.10
C LEU A 9 3.88 7.46 0.81
N PRO A 10 4.39 8.66 0.44
CA PRO A 10 3.99 9.32 -0.81
C PRO A 10 4.34 8.48 -2.06
N TYR A 11 5.53 7.87 -2.06
CA TYR A 11 5.96 6.98 -3.15
C TYR A 11 5.06 5.74 -3.24
N ILE A 12 4.76 5.12 -2.09
CA ILE A 12 3.90 3.95 -1.99
C ILE A 12 2.50 4.25 -2.55
N ARG A 13 1.91 5.39 -2.18
CA ARG A 13 0.58 5.81 -2.69
C ARG A 13 0.55 5.92 -4.20
N ILE A 14 1.57 6.52 -4.80
CA ILE A 14 1.63 6.74 -6.26
C ILE A 14 1.93 5.42 -6.99
N ARG A 15 2.91 4.66 -6.51
CA ARG A 15 3.38 3.42 -7.15
C ARG A 15 2.32 2.31 -7.09
N PHE A 16 1.76 2.06 -5.91
CA PHE A 16 0.83 0.96 -5.69
C PHE A 16 -0.65 1.37 -5.74
N ARG A 17 -0.94 2.67 -5.93
CA ARG A 17 -2.30 3.22 -5.97
C ARG A 17 -3.15 2.86 -4.75
N VAL A 18 -2.52 2.91 -3.58
CA VAL A 18 -3.14 2.60 -2.28
C VAL A 18 -3.33 3.86 -1.42
N PRO A 19 -4.34 3.92 -0.53
CA PRO A 19 -4.58 5.06 0.34
C PRO A 19 -3.64 5.07 1.58
N ALA A 20 -2.37 4.71 1.41
CA ALA A 20 -1.41 4.61 2.51
C ALA A 20 -1.14 5.97 3.18
N ARG A 21 -1.56 6.12 4.44
CA ARG A 21 -1.38 7.34 5.26
C ARG A 21 -0.89 6.98 6.65
N ARG A 22 -0.02 7.82 7.23
CA ARG A 22 0.41 7.66 8.63
C ARG A 22 -0.81 7.82 9.54
N GLY A 23 -0.97 6.92 10.51
CA GLY A 23 -2.18 6.82 11.33
C GLY A 23 -3.33 6.08 10.65
N GLY A 24 -3.20 5.68 9.38
CA GLY A 24 -4.19 4.88 8.67
C GLY A 24 -4.37 3.51 9.32
N ARG A 25 -5.62 3.09 9.45
CA ARG A 25 -5.97 1.77 9.96
C ARG A 25 -5.88 0.75 8.84
N VAL A 26 -5.31 -0.41 9.13
CA VAL A 26 -5.21 -1.53 8.19
C VAL A 26 -5.59 -2.84 8.87
N GLU A 27 -5.98 -3.80 8.06
CA GLU A 27 -6.18 -5.19 8.43
C GLU A 27 -5.31 -6.08 7.54
N LEU A 28 -4.69 -7.10 8.14
CA LEU A 28 -3.92 -8.12 7.43
C LEU A 28 -4.18 -9.47 8.11
N GLN A 29 -4.79 -10.41 7.39
CA GLN A 29 -5.04 -11.79 7.87
C GLN A 29 -5.76 -11.85 9.23
N GLY A 30 -6.79 -11.03 9.42
CA GLY A 30 -7.56 -10.87 10.65
C GLY A 30 -6.91 -9.98 11.71
N ARG A 31 -5.70 -9.48 11.48
CA ARG A 31 -4.97 -8.64 12.44
C ARG A 31 -5.12 -7.16 12.07
N PHE A 32 -5.65 -6.37 12.99
CA PHE A 32 -5.77 -4.94 12.80
C PHE A 32 -4.54 -4.20 13.32
N GLY A 33 -4.15 -3.14 12.61
CA GLY A 33 -2.99 -2.34 12.96
C GLY A 33 -3.04 -0.93 12.41
N VAL A 34 -2.07 -0.12 12.80
CA VAL A 34 -1.95 1.27 12.40
C VAL A 34 -0.65 1.47 11.62
N ILE A 35 -0.74 2.11 10.46
CA ILE A 35 0.42 2.53 9.68
C ILE A 35 1.18 3.59 10.47
N THR A 36 2.36 3.23 10.96
CA THR A 36 3.28 4.13 11.67
C THR A 36 4.21 4.87 10.72
N GLY A 37 4.49 4.30 9.53
CA GLY A 37 5.39 4.90 8.56
C GLY A 37 5.65 3.99 7.37
N ALA A 38 6.81 4.14 6.77
CA ALA A 38 7.28 3.31 5.66
C ALA A 38 8.78 3.06 5.79
N SER A 39 9.22 1.93 5.25
CA SER A 39 10.63 1.57 5.07
C SER A 39 10.83 1.19 3.61
N GLY A 40 11.44 2.09 2.84
CA GLY A 40 11.51 1.93 1.38
C GLY A 40 10.11 1.88 0.75
N GLU A 41 9.84 0.81 0.01
CA GLU A 41 8.55 0.56 -0.65
C GLU A 41 7.52 -0.20 0.22
N HIS A 42 7.84 -0.47 1.49
CA HIS A 42 6.97 -1.20 2.41
C HIS A 42 6.36 -0.30 3.49
N LEU A 43 5.20 -0.71 4.00
CA LEU A 43 4.56 -0.09 5.15
C LEU A 43 5.22 -0.57 6.44
N LEU A 44 5.29 0.33 7.42
CA LEU A 44 5.52 -0.03 8.82
C LEU A 44 4.18 0.01 9.55
N VAL A 45 3.68 -1.16 9.95
CA VAL A 45 2.38 -1.31 10.61
C VAL A 45 2.58 -1.82 12.03
N ARG A 46 2.10 -1.08 13.02
CA ARG A 46 2.02 -1.59 14.40
C ARG A 46 0.65 -2.24 14.59
N PHE A 47 0.63 -3.57 14.67
CA PHE A 47 -0.57 -4.34 14.97
C PHE A 47 -1.01 -4.12 16.42
N ASP A 48 -2.30 -4.27 16.68
CA ASP A 48 -2.85 -4.12 18.02
C ASP A 48 -2.30 -5.21 18.95
N GLY A 49 -1.92 -4.81 20.16
CA GLY A 49 -1.27 -5.70 21.13
C GLY A 49 0.23 -5.88 20.90
N GLU A 50 0.80 -5.36 19.81
CA GLU A 50 2.23 -5.43 19.54
C GLU A 50 2.96 -4.13 19.86
N SER A 51 4.16 -4.27 20.42
CA SER A 51 5.03 -3.13 20.74
C SER A 51 5.86 -2.66 19.54
N ALA A 52 6.14 -3.55 18.58
CA ALA A 52 6.95 -3.28 17.41
C ALA A 52 6.10 -3.15 16.14
N ALA A 53 6.63 -2.44 15.15
CA ALA A 53 6.04 -2.39 13.82
C ALA A 53 6.53 -3.56 12.97
N SER A 54 5.62 -4.14 12.20
CA SER A 54 5.89 -5.13 11.17
C SER A 54 6.01 -4.46 9.80
N ILE A 55 6.86 -5.01 8.94
CA ILE A 55 6.98 -4.62 7.54
C ILE A 55 5.89 -5.33 6.76
N VAL A 56 5.06 -4.56 6.05
CA VAL A 56 3.92 -5.10 5.29
C VAL A 56 3.97 -4.59 3.85
N HIS A 57 3.75 -5.48 2.88
CA HIS A 57 3.69 -5.06 1.49
C HIS A 57 2.41 -4.24 1.24
N PRO A 58 2.46 -3.11 0.50
CA PRO A 58 1.33 -2.18 0.45
C PRO A 58 0.04 -2.75 -0.14
N VAL A 59 0.11 -3.75 -1.01
CA VAL A 59 -1.10 -4.37 -1.63
C VAL A 59 -1.65 -5.57 -0.85
N GLU A 60 -0.95 -6.03 0.18
CA GLU A 60 -1.43 -7.12 1.04
C GLU A 60 -2.34 -6.61 2.16
N ALA A 61 -2.16 -5.34 2.55
CA ALA A 61 -2.95 -4.70 3.60
C ALA A 61 -4.33 -4.26 3.09
N ASN A 62 -5.37 -4.58 3.84
CA ASN A 62 -6.70 -4.01 3.65
C ASN A 62 -6.77 -2.66 4.37
N TYR A 63 -6.90 -1.57 3.62
CA TYR A 63 -6.96 -0.22 4.19
C TYR A 63 -8.37 0.06 4.71
N VAL A 64 -8.45 0.30 6.01
CA VAL A 64 -9.70 0.62 6.70
C VAL A 64 -9.80 2.15 6.74
N GLU A 65 -10.32 2.74 5.67
CA GLU A 65 -10.72 4.16 5.66
C GLU A 65 -12.01 4.33 6.47
N ALA A 66 -12.29 5.56 6.88
CA ALA A 66 -13.38 5.93 7.76
C ALA A 66 -14.77 5.63 7.15
N GLY A 67 -15.18 4.37 7.16
CA GLY A 67 -16.52 3.90 6.80
C GLY A 67 -16.71 3.35 5.39
N GLU A 68 -15.74 3.41 4.48
CA GLU A 68 -15.91 2.85 3.14
C GLU A 68 -14.60 2.31 2.56
N ALA A 69 -14.63 1.05 2.11
CA ALA A 69 -13.51 0.41 1.45
C ALA A 69 -13.36 0.99 0.03
N ILE A 70 -12.30 1.74 -0.20
CA ILE A 70 -11.95 2.14 -1.57
C ILE A 70 -11.38 0.90 -2.24
N GLU A 71 -12.18 0.20 -3.04
CA GLU A 71 -11.67 -0.86 -3.90
C GLU A 71 -10.54 -0.27 -4.77
N PRO A 72 -9.37 -0.93 -4.86
CA PRO A 72 -8.39 -0.54 -5.85
C PRO A 72 -9.06 -0.58 -7.22
N PRO A 73 -8.81 0.38 -8.12
CA PRO A 73 -9.40 0.36 -9.44
C PRO A 73 -9.07 -0.98 -10.10
N ARG A 74 -10.10 -1.79 -10.35
CA ARG A 74 -10.00 -3.14 -10.96
C ARG A 74 -9.52 -3.10 -12.42
N ASP A 75 -9.07 -1.95 -12.90
CA ASP A 75 -8.59 -1.73 -14.26
C ASP A 75 -7.07 -1.94 -14.33
N LEU A 76 -6.65 -3.19 -14.16
CA LEU A 76 -5.52 -3.71 -14.92
C LEU A 76 -6.11 -4.51 -16.06
N GLY A 77 -6.58 -3.76 -17.06
CA GLY A 77 -7.05 -4.26 -18.33
C GLY A 77 -6.05 -5.27 -18.89
N GLU A 78 -6.60 -6.45 -19.13
CA GLU A 78 -6.16 -7.45 -20.07
C GLU A 78 -5.38 -6.83 -21.24
N GLY A 79 -4.07 -7.07 -21.24
CA GLY A 79 -3.20 -6.63 -22.32
C GLY A 79 -3.59 -7.34 -23.61
N LYS A 80 -4.43 -6.69 -24.44
CA LYS A 80 -4.52 -7.02 -25.87
C LYS A 80 -3.13 -6.78 -26.48
N ARG A 81 -2.36 -7.86 -26.63
CA ARG A 81 -1.24 -7.91 -27.58
C ARG A 81 -1.77 -7.46 -28.95
N PRO A 82 -1.21 -6.43 -29.60
CA PRO A 82 -1.44 -6.28 -31.02
C PRO A 82 -0.80 -7.50 -31.73
N PRO A 83 -1.45 -8.05 -32.78
CA PRO A 83 -0.84 -9.11 -33.56
C PRO A 83 0.44 -8.59 -34.23
N PRO A 84 1.46 -9.45 -34.40
CA PRO A 84 2.67 -9.07 -35.12
C PRO A 84 2.30 -8.74 -36.57
N ALA A 85 2.79 -7.60 -37.06
CA ALA A 85 2.71 -7.24 -38.47
C ALA A 85 3.64 -8.16 -39.29
N GLU A 86 3.10 -8.71 -40.38
CA GLU A 86 3.83 -9.45 -41.43
C GLU A 86 4.87 -8.58 -42.14
#